data_AF-A0A6F9BHR1-F1
#
_entry.id   AF-A0A6F9BHR1-F1
#
_cell.length_a   1.000
_cell.length_b   1.000
_cell.length_c   1.000
_cell.angle_alpha   90.00
_cell.angle_beta   90.00
_cell.angle_gamma   90.00
#
_symmetry.space_group_name_H-M   'P 1'
#
loop_
_entity.id
_entity.type
_entity.pdbx_description
1 polymer ?
#
loop_
_entity_poly.entity_id
_entity_poly.type
_entity_poly.pdbx_seq_one_letter_code
_entity_poly.pdbx_strand_id
1 'polypeptide(L)'
;FEFDLGEHITNLSLWGNGAGTRLGAIKFTTSKNRQFFEKMTSWSLKTEYTIDVGSGICLGLEGRSGSDIDCMGFLFINPIKSSMLTDMEYPTLSFLKPQVTPEYVKSVSHQNDTSLVQEESITYSKTLTKTSSWSVSNKIETTLNVSVKAGIPDLVEVSSGFSLTVGVEHSTSLVKTETITEADTIQLKIPPWKTLDVDITVGRANIDLDYRATVKVTCMNGSQLVFPSNGTYNGVTYTSAKVSIKER
;
A
#
# COMPACT_ATOMS: atom_id res chain seq x y z
N PHE A 1 6.56 -29.74 5.67
CA PHE A 1 5.51 -28.79 6.13
C PHE A 1 5.63 -27.54 5.27
N GLU A 2 4.53 -27.02 4.75
CA GLU A 2 4.50 -25.80 3.93
C GLU A 2 3.58 -24.79 4.62
N PHE A 3 4.08 -23.57 4.87
CA PHE A 3 3.33 -22.53 5.56
C PHE A 3 2.36 -21.85 4.60
N ASP A 4 1.14 -21.62 5.07
CA ASP A 4 0.20 -20.77 4.35
C ASP A 4 0.64 -19.30 4.47
N LEU A 5 0.19 -18.43 3.55
CA LEU A 5 0.43 -16.99 3.66
C LEU A 5 -0.09 -16.43 4.99
N GLY A 6 0.74 -15.62 5.65
CA GLY A 6 0.48 -15.04 6.98
C GLY A 6 0.53 -16.02 8.16
N GLU A 7 0.71 -17.31 7.92
CA GLU A 7 0.88 -18.28 9.00
C GLU A 7 2.27 -18.15 9.64
N HIS A 8 2.30 -18.16 10.97
CA HIS A 8 3.52 -18.02 11.76
C HIS A 8 3.53 -19.05 12.89
N ILE A 9 4.70 -19.27 13.49
CA ILE A 9 4.87 -20.26 14.56
C ILE A 9 4.42 -19.64 15.89
N THR A 10 3.59 -20.37 16.65
CA THR A 10 3.13 -19.93 17.98
C THR A 10 3.86 -20.64 19.11
N ASN A 11 4.33 -21.86 18.87
CA ASN A 11 5.13 -22.63 19.82
C ASN A 11 6.18 -23.44 19.06
N LEU A 12 7.41 -23.47 19.58
CA LEU A 12 8.50 -24.29 19.07
C LEU A 12 9.18 -25.01 20.24
N SER A 13 9.41 -26.30 20.04
CA SER A 13 10.22 -27.12 20.92
C SER A 13 11.27 -27.87 20.13
N LEU A 14 12.47 -27.92 20.67
CA LEU A 14 13.61 -28.66 20.12
C LEU A 14 14.09 -29.69 21.13
N TRP A 15 14.63 -30.80 20.65
CA TRP A 15 15.28 -31.80 21.47
C TRP A 15 16.66 -32.08 20.90
N GLY A 16 17.65 -32.26 21.76
CA GLY A 16 18.86 -32.99 21.38
C GLY A 16 18.58 -34.50 21.30
N ASN A 17 19.49 -35.25 20.69
CA ASN A 17 19.42 -36.72 20.66
C ASN A 17 19.63 -37.39 22.04
N GLY A 18 19.84 -36.62 23.11
CA GLY A 18 20.05 -37.12 24.47
C GLY A 18 21.50 -37.49 24.81
N ALA A 19 22.42 -37.45 23.84
CA ALA A 19 23.88 -37.51 24.04
C ALA A 19 24.54 -36.13 23.88
N GLY A 20 23.81 -35.13 23.38
CA GLY A 20 24.31 -33.77 23.18
C GLY A 20 25.17 -33.62 21.93
N THR A 21 25.04 -34.53 20.96
CA THR A 21 25.87 -34.54 19.74
C THR A 21 25.10 -34.22 18.46
N ARG A 22 23.76 -34.33 18.48
CA ARG A 22 22.87 -34.09 17.34
C ARG A 22 21.58 -33.44 17.78
N LEU A 23 20.91 -32.76 16.85
CA LEU A 23 19.48 -32.45 16.96
C LEU A 23 18.67 -33.76 16.86
N GLY A 24 17.75 -33.98 17.79
CA GLY A 24 16.96 -35.20 17.92
C GLY A 24 15.48 -35.06 17.56
N ALA A 25 14.89 -33.87 17.71
CA ALA A 25 13.52 -33.62 17.26
C ALA A 25 13.20 -32.12 17.10
N ILE A 26 12.20 -31.85 16.27
CA ILE A 26 11.61 -30.54 16.03
C ILE A 26 10.10 -30.67 16.14
N LYS A 27 9.48 -29.90 17.03
CA LYS A 27 8.03 -29.79 17.12
C LYS A 27 7.63 -28.33 17.08
N PHE A 28 6.68 -27.98 16.22
CA PHE A 28 6.06 -26.66 16.28
C PHE A 28 4.57 -26.70 16.01
N THR A 29 3.88 -25.69 16.55
CA THR A 29 2.49 -25.40 16.27
C THR A 29 2.40 -24.01 15.66
N THR A 30 1.46 -23.82 14.73
CA THR A 30 1.29 -22.56 14.01
C THR A 30 0.07 -21.78 14.48
N SER A 31 -0.05 -20.53 14.01
CA SER A 31 -1.20 -19.66 14.25
C SER A 31 -2.51 -20.18 13.66
N LYS A 32 -2.44 -21.16 12.75
CA LYS A 32 -3.61 -21.89 12.21
C LYS A 32 -3.87 -23.21 12.93
N ASN A 33 -3.28 -23.41 14.11
CA ASN A 33 -3.38 -24.64 14.91
C ASN A 33 -2.92 -25.91 14.17
N ARG A 34 -2.05 -25.77 13.16
CA ARG A 34 -1.42 -26.90 12.48
C ARG A 34 -0.18 -27.31 13.26
N GLN A 35 0.17 -28.60 13.24
CA GLN A 35 1.32 -29.12 13.97
C GLN A 35 2.28 -29.84 13.03
N PHE A 36 3.56 -29.65 13.27
CA PHE A 36 4.64 -30.43 12.70
C PHE A 36 5.44 -31.06 13.83
N PHE A 37 5.73 -32.36 13.73
CA PHE A 37 6.56 -33.03 14.72
C PHE A 37 7.38 -34.14 14.07
N GLU A 38 8.67 -33.88 13.90
CA GLU A 38 9.63 -34.86 13.40
C GLU A 38 10.66 -35.17 14.48
N LYS A 39 11.01 -36.46 14.61
CA LYS A 39 11.89 -36.95 15.66
C LYS A 39 12.71 -38.15 15.19
N MET A 40 13.84 -38.39 15.85
CA MET A 40 14.59 -39.62 15.72
C MET A 40 13.71 -40.86 16.00
N THR A 41 13.95 -41.94 15.25
CA THR A 41 13.06 -43.11 15.20
C THR A 41 13.41 -44.18 16.23
N SER A 42 14.65 -44.22 16.73
CA SER A 42 15.12 -45.30 17.62
C SER A 42 15.32 -44.86 19.06
N TRP A 43 15.97 -43.71 19.29
CA TRP A 43 16.26 -43.24 20.65
C TRP A 43 15.08 -42.43 21.19
N SER A 44 14.84 -42.49 22.50
CA SER A 44 13.77 -41.74 23.14
C SER A 44 14.15 -40.27 23.33
N LEU A 45 13.15 -39.38 23.23
CA LEU A 45 13.33 -37.97 23.54
C LEU A 45 13.55 -37.80 25.05
N LYS A 46 14.53 -36.96 25.40
CA LYS A 46 14.86 -36.60 26.79
C LYS A 46 14.35 -35.18 27.09
N THR A 47 15.25 -34.25 27.35
CA THR A 47 14.93 -32.86 27.66
C THR A 47 14.32 -32.13 26.46
N GLU A 48 13.12 -31.59 26.65
CA GLU A 48 12.48 -30.64 25.75
C GLU A 48 13.02 -29.23 26.02
N TYR A 49 13.43 -28.54 24.97
CA TYR A 49 13.79 -27.13 25.00
C TYR A 49 12.69 -26.33 24.31
N THR A 50 11.80 -25.72 25.10
CA THR A 50 10.80 -24.78 24.59
C THR A 50 11.47 -23.46 24.25
N ILE A 51 11.22 -22.96 23.04
CA ILE A 51 11.87 -21.78 22.47
C ILE A 51 10.91 -20.61 22.50
N ASP A 52 11.40 -19.43 22.93
CA ASP A 52 10.69 -18.18 22.72
C ASP A 52 10.73 -17.82 21.23
N VAL A 53 9.57 -17.85 20.58
CA VAL A 53 9.43 -17.60 19.14
C VAL A 53 9.28 -16.11 18.81
N GLY A 54 9.27 -15.22 19.82
CA GLY A 54 9.11 -13.78 19.63
C GLY A 54 7.81 -13.43 18.91
N SER A 55 7.91 -12.88 17.69
CA SER A 55 6.75 -12.62 16.82
C SER A 55 6.18 -13.87 16.13
N GLY A 56 6.90 -15.00 16.18
CA GLY A 56 6.56 -16.22 15.44
C GLY A 56 7.01 -16.21 13.97
N ILE A 57 7.51 -15.09 13.47
CA ILE A 57 7.97 -14.93 12.08
C ILE A 57 9.41 -15.46 11.96
N CYS A 58 9.54 -16.61 11.31
CA CYS A 58 10.82 -17.28 11.09
C CYS A 58 11.51 -16.71 9.84
N LEU A 59 12.74 -16.21 10.01
CA LEU A 59 13.60 -15.73 8.92
C LEU A 59 14.43 -16.86 8.29
N GLY A 60 14.54 -18.00 8.98
CA GLY A 60 15.34 -19.13 8.54
C GLY A 60 15.89 -19.95 9.69
N LEU A 61 16.92 -20.72 9.37
CA LEU A 61 17.58 -21.67 10.28
C LEU A 61 19.06 -21.32 10.37
N GLU A 62 19.64 -21.51 11.54
CA GLU A 62 21.08 -21.37 11.77
C GLU A 62 21.59 -22.57 12.56
N GLY A 63 22.77 -23.10 12.22
CA GLY A 63 23.27 -24.31 12.86
C GLY A 63 24.56 -24.84 12.28
N ARG A 64 24.85 -26.11 12.61
CA ARG A 64 25.99 -26.88 12.13
C ARG A 64 25.52 -28.23 11.62
N SER A 65 26.15 -28.70 10.55
CA SER A 65 25.86 -29.99 9.95
C SER A 65 27.11 -30.67 9.41
N GLY A 66 27.02 -32.00 9.32
CA GLY A 66 27.94 -32.86 8.58
C GLY A 66 27.12 -33.90 7.81
N SER A 67 27.26 -35.17 8.19
CA SER A 67 26.35 -36.23 7.72
C SER A 67 24.93 -36.07 8.28
N ASP A 68 24.82 -35.44 9.46
CA ASP A 68 23.57 -35.18 10.16
C ASP A 68 23.47 -33.69 10.53
N ILE A 69 22.35 -33.31 11.15
CA ILE A 69 22.20 -32.00 11.80
C ILE A 69 22.82 -32.08 13.20
N ASP A 70 24.04 -31.54 13.36
CA ASP A 70 24.76 -31.49 14.64
C ASP A 70 24.02 -30.59 15.64
N CYS A 71 23.66 -29.38 15.20
CA CYS A 71 22.81 -28.46 15.95
C CYS A 71 22.07 -27.52 15.00
N MET A 72 20.90 -27.04 15.40
CA MET A 72 20.11 -26.08 14.62
C MET A 72 19.19 -25.28 15.54
N GLY A 73 19.01 -24.01 15.23
CA GLY A 73 18.03 -23.11 15.80
C GLY A 73 17.21 -22.42 14.70
N PHE A 74 16.08 -21.85 15.11
CA PHE A 74 15.21 -21.05 14.26
C PHE A 74 15.45 -19.57 14.54
N LEU A 75 15.65 -18.78 13.50
CA LEU A 75 15.83 -17.34 13.61
C LEU A 75 14.46 -16.65 13.56
N PHE A 76 14.04 -16.05 14.67
CA PHE A 76 12.77 -15.33 14.75
C PHE A 76 12.98 -13.83 14.81
N ILE A 77 12.04 -13.08 14.21
CA ILE A 77 11.91 -11.65 14.51
C ILE A 77 11.35 -11.52 15.93
N ASN A 78 11.97 -10.66 16.76
CA ASN A 78 11.45 -10.30 18.08
C ASN A 78 10.01 -9.73 17.99
N PRO A 79 9.25 -9.70 19.10
CA PRO A 79 7.91 -9.13 19.11
C PRO A 79 7.87 -7.75 18.45
N ILE A 80 6.99 -7.57 17.47
CA ILE A 80 6.98 -6.41 16.59
C ILE A 80 6.12 -5.30 17.20
N LYS A 81 6.68 -4.09 17.24
CA LYS A 81 5.97 -2.87 17.62
C LYS A 81 5.30 -2.21 16.42
N SER A 82 6.02 -2.12 15.29
CA SER A 82 5.53 -1.50 14.07
C SER A 82 6.31 -1.96 12.83
N SER A 83 5.64 -2.03 11.69
CA SER A 83 6.24 -2.22 10.37
C SER A 83 5.80 -1.10 9.42
N MET A 84 6.77 -0.39 8.84
CA MET A 84 6.52 0.73 7.94
C MET A 84 7.36 0.63 6.66
N LEU A 85 6.77 1.02 5.54
CA LEU A 85 7.45 1.34 4.29
C LEU A 85 7.78 2.84 4.31
N THR A 86 9.07 3.18 4.32
CA THR A 86 9.59 4.55 4.47
C THR A 86 10.56 4.89 3.33
N ASP A 87 11.04 6.14 3.30
CA ASP A 87 12.07 6.58 2.36
C ASP A 87 11.65 6.35 0.90
N MET A 88 10.40 6.72 0.59
CA MET A 88 9.75 6.47 -0.70
C MET A 88 10.32 7.36 -1.80
N GLU A 89 10.69 6.75 -2.91
CA GLU A 89 11.12 7.39 -4.14
C GLU A 89 10.30 6.87 -5.32
N TYR A 90 9.95 7.77 -6.25
CA TYR A 90 9.27 7.45 -7.51
C TYR A 90 10.20 7.80 -8.69
N PRO A 91 11.12 6.91 -9.09
CA PRO A 91 12.22 7.26 -10.01
C PRO A 91 11.76 7.69 -11.41
N THR A 92 10.58 7.23 -11.84
CA THR A 92 10.03 7.49 -13.17
C THR A 92 9.02 8.65 -13.19
N LEU A 93 8.74 9.28 -12.04
CA LEU A 93 7.69 10.30 -11.91
C LEU A 93 7.87 11.50 -12.84
N SER A 94 9.10 12.01 -12.97
CA SER A 94 9.40 13.18 -13.82
C SER A 94 9.26 12.91 -15.32
N PHE A 95 9.30 11.63 -15.73
CA PHE A 95 9.20 11.23 -17.14
C PHE A 95 7.77 10.80 -17.52
N LEU A 96 6.92 10.53 -16.54
CA LEU A 96 5.55 10.09 -16.78
C LEU A 96 4.69 11.27 -17.23
N LYS A 97 4.14 11.15 -18.44
CA LYS A 97 3.07 12.03 -18.93
C LYS A 97 1.71 11.40 -18.59
N PRO A 98 0.97 11.92 -17.60
CA PRO A 98 -0.27 11.30 -17.19
C PRO A 98 -1.32 11.38 -18.32
N GLN A 99 -1.99 10.26 -18.56
CA GLN A 99 -3.14 10.20 -19.46
C GLN A 99 -4.38 10.63 -18.67
N VAL A 100 -4.88 11.82 -18.98
CA VAL A 100 -6.03 12.41 -18.30
C VAL A 100 -7.27 12.25 -19.18
N THR A 101 -8.24 11.48 -18.69
CA THR A 101 -9.54 11.29 -19.36
C THR A 101 -10.56 12.23 -18.75
N PRO A 102 -11.25 13.08 -19.55
CA PRO A 102 -12.30 13.93 -19.03
C PRO A 102 -13.52 13.11 -18.62
N GLU A 103 -14.06 13.40 -17.45
CA GLU A 103 -15.35 12.91 -16.99
C GLU A 103 -16.32 14.07 -16.84
N TYR A 104 -17.52 13.90 -17.40
CA TYR A 104 -18.58 14.89 -17.24
C TYR A 104 -19.09 14.92 -15.79
N VAL A 105 -19.31 16.13 -15.31
CA VAL A 105 -19.92 16.45 -14.02
C VAL A 105 -21.34 16.94 -14.25
N LYS A 106 -21.48 17.96 -15.11
CA LYS A 106 -22.76 18.62 -15.41
C LYS A 106 -22.68 19.26 -16.79
N SER A 107 -23.76 19.24 -17.54
CA SER A 107 -23.92 19.98 -18.80
C SER A 107 -25.28 20.67 -18.79
N VAL A 108 -25.31 21.97 -19.04
CA VAL A 108 -26.55 22.77 -19.09
C VAL A 108 -26.48 23.79 -20.22
N SER A 109 -27.64 24.14 -20.77
CA SER A 109 -27.77 25.15 -21.81
C SER A 109 -28.76 26.20 -21.33
N HIS A 110 -28.36 27.47 -21.36
CA HIS A 110 -29.18 28.59 -20.92
C HIS A 110 -29.33 29.60 -22.05
N GLN A 111 -30.56 29.91 -22.42
CA GLN A 111 -30.91 30.82 -23.50
C GLN A 111 -31.53 32.09 -22.93
N ASN A 112 -31.00 33.24 -23.33
CA ASN A 112 -31.55 34.54 -22.98
C ASN A 112 -32.32 35.12 -24.16
N ASP A 113 -33.65 34.99 -24.13
CA ASP A 113 -34.56 35.55 -25.15
C ASP A 113 -34.99 36.99 -24.85
N THR A 114 -34.20 37.73 -24.08
CA THR A 114 -34.49 39.12 -23.71
C THR A 114 -33.45 40.07 -24.25
N SER A 115 -33.77 41.36 -24.24
CA SER A 115 -32.86 42.44 -24.65
C SER A 115 -31.88 42.86 -23.56
N LEU A 116 -31.94 42.27 -22.36
CA LEU A 116 -31.09 42.59 -21.21
C LEU A 116 -30.20 41.41 -20.85
N VAL A 117 -29.02 41.67 -20.28
CA VAL A 117 -28.13 40.61 -19.76
C VAL A 117 -28.85 39.92 -18.60
N GLN A 118 -28.81 38.58 -18.59
CA GLN A 118 -29.31 37.77 -17.49
C GLN A 118 -28.14 37.22 -16.66
N GLU A 119 -28.29 37.18 -15.34
CA GLU A 119 -27.34 36.56 -14.43
C GLU A 119 -27.91 35.25 -13.91
N GLU A 120 -27.14 34.16 -14.03
CA GLU A 120 -27.54 32.83 -13.60
C GLU A 120 -26.43 32.16 -12.79
N SER A 121 -26.80 31.32 -11.83
CA SER A 121 -25.86 30.55 -11.03
C SER A 121 -25.99 29.06 -11.31
N ILE A 122 -24.89 28.40 -11.65
CA ILE A 122 -24.83 26.95 -11.81
C ILE A 122 -24.08 26.35 -10.64
N THR A 123 -24.81 25.61 -9.80
CA THR A 123 -24.20 24.76 -8.77
C THR A 123 -23.97 23.35 -9.30
N TYR A 124 -22.83 22.75 -8.95
CA TYR A 124 -22.55 21.34 -9.19
C TYR A 124 -21.93 20.68 -7.97
N SER A 125 -22.05 19.36 -7.91
CA SER A 125 -21.39 18.52 -6.92
C SER A 125 -21.17 17.13 -7.52
N LYS A 126 -19.96 16.59 -7.37
CA LYS A 126 -19.62 15.23 -7.78
C LYS A 126 -18.71 14.59 -6.74
N THR A 127 -19.11 13.40 -6.29
CA THR A 127 -18.29 12.54 -5.47
C THR A 127 -17.26 11.81 -6.34
N LEU A 128 -15.98 11.91 -5.99
CA LEU A 128 -14.84 11.30 -6.69
C LEU A 128 -14.10 10.37 -5.73
N THR A 129 -13.58 9.25 -6.24
CA THR A 129 -12.89 8.25 -5.43
C THR A 129 -11.42 8.18 -5.81
N LYS A 130 -10.55 8.79 -4.99
CA LYS A 130 -9.10 8.67 -5.11
C LYS A 130 -8.63 7.34 -4.52
N THR A 131 -7.64 6.71 -5.16
CA THR A 131 -7.02 5.49 -4.65
C THR A 131 -5.51 5.60 -4.65
N SER A 132 -4.86 4.86 -3.75
CA SER A 132 -3.42 4.72 -3.67
C SER A 132 -3.08 3.32 -3.18
N SER A 133 -2.20 2.63 -3.89
CA SER A 133 -1.83 1.25 -3.59
C SER A 133 -0.35 1.06 -3.85
N TRP A 134 0.38 0.53 -2.86
CA TRP A 134 1.79 0.16 -3.02
C TRP A 134 1.88 -1.37 -2.96
N SER A 135 2.36 -1.99 -4.04
CA SER A 135 2.67 -3.42 -3.99
C SER A 135 3.90 -3.66 -3.14
N VAL A 136 3.98 -4.76 -2.39
CA VAL A 136 5.17 -5.10 -1.60
C VAL A 136 5.72 -6.43 -2.07
N SER A 137 7.04 -6.51 -2.18
CA SER A 137 7.72 -7.74 -2.57
C SER A 137 7.58 -8.84 -1.49
N ASN A 138 7.71 -10.11 -1.92
CA ASN A 138 7.76 -11.28 -1.05
C ASN A 138 6.52 -11.52 -0.15
N LYS A 139 5.38 -10.88 -0.46
CA LYS A 139 4.11 -11.01 0.27
C LYS A 139 4.21 -10.69 1.75
N ILE A 140 5.18 -9.85 2.11
CA ILE A 140 5.47 -9.52 3.50
C ILE A 140 4.29 -8.83 4.20
N GLU A 141 3.41 -8.17 3.45
CA GLU A 141 2.15 -7.59 3.91
C GLU A 141 1.16 -8.63 4.46
N THR A 142 1.32 -9.91 4.11
CA THR A 142 0.50 -11.00 4.65
C THR A 142 0.97 -11.45 6.03
N THR A 143 2.26 -11.28 6.32
CA THR A 143 2.87 -11.67 7.61
C THR A 143 3.03 -10.46 8.55
N LEU A 144 3.23 -9.27 7.99
CA LEU A 144 3.40 -8.01 8.69
C LEU A 144 2.25 -7.06 8.36
N ASN A 145 1.71 -6.37 9.36
CA ASN A 145 0.80 -5.26 9.14
C ASN A 145 1.59 -4.01 8.74
N VAL A 146 1.97 -3.93 7.46
CA VAL A 146 2.81 -2.85 6.93
C VAL A 146 1.95 -1.61 6.68
N SER A 147 2.38 -0.48 7.25
CA SER A 147 1.87 0.86 6.91
C SER A 147 2.88 1.58 6.00
N VAL A 148 2.45 2.62 5.31
CA VAL A 148 3.29 3.41 4.40
C VAL A 148 3.46 4.80 4.99
N LYS A 149 4.68 5.34 4.94
CA LYS A 149 4.98 6.74 5.24
C LYS A 149 5.60 7.35 3.98
N ALA A 150 4.76 8.03 3.19
CA ALA A 150 5.15 8.57 1.89
C ALA A 150 4.29 9.77 1.51
N GLY A 151 4.80 10.59 0.59
CA GLY A 151 3.97 11.51 -0.19
C GLY A 151 3.25 10.76 -1.30
N ILE A 152 2.01 11.15 -1.61
CA ILE A 152 1.20 10.51 -2.66
C ILE A 152 1.34 11.32 -3.95
N PRO A 153 1.65 10.70 -5.11
CA PRO A 153 1.63 11.36 -6.40
C PRO A 153 0.25 11.96 -6.73
N ASP A 154 0.22 13.22 -7.14
CA ASP A 154 -1.00 13.93 -7.55
C ASP A 154 -0.80 14.71 -8.85
N LEU A 155 -1.91 14.98 -9.54
CA LEU A 155 -1.95 15.71 -10.81
C LEU A 155 -1.83 17.22 -10.57
N VAL A 156 -1.03 17.88 -11.42
CA VAL A 156 -1.03 19.33 -11.54
C VAL A 156 -1.09 19.74 -13.01
N GLU A 157 -1.81 20.82 -13.29
CA GLU A 157 -1.84 21.45 -14.62
C GLU A 157 -0.66 22.42 -14.76
N VAL A 158 0.05 22.31 -15.88
CA VAL A 158 1.20 23.14 -16.27
C VAL A 158 0.97 23.67 -17.68
N SER A 159 1.76 24.65 -18.12
CA SER A 159 1.60 25.27 -19.44
C SER A 159 1.68 24.26 -20.61
N SER A 160 2.38 23.14 -20.44
CA SER A 160 2.51 22.07 -21.43
C SER A 160 1.49 20.93 -21.29
N GLY A 161 0.48 21.07 -20.43
CA GLY A 161 -0.55 20.05 -20.18
C GLY A 161 -0.57 19.60 -18.72
N PHE A 162 -0.51 18.30 -18.45
CA PHE A 162 -0.54 17.75 -17.10
C PHE A 162 0.81 17.14 -16.70
N SER A 163 1.16 17.26 -15.42
CA SER A 163 2.33 16.62 -14.82
C SER A 163 1.98 16.06 -13.44
N LEU A 164 2.89 15.25 -12.89
CA LEU A 164 2.74 14.70 -11.54
C LEU A 164 3.67 15.40 -10.57
N THR A 165 3.18 15.56 -9.33
CA THR A 165 3.96 16.04 -8.19
C THR A 165 3.73 15.11 -7.01
N VAL A 166 4.62 15.12 -6.02
CA VAL A 166 4.47 14.32 -4.80
C VAL A 166 3.96 15.22 -3.69
N GLY A 167 2.86 14.84 -3.05
CA GLY A 167 2.31 15.54 -1.90
C GLY A 167 3.17 15.42 -0.64
N VAL A 168 2.72 16.06 0.45
CA VAL A 168 3.41 15.99 1.74
C VAL A 168 3.39 14.56 2.29
N GLU A 169 4.51 14.16 2.88
CA GLU A 169 4.65 12.85 3.52
C GLU A 169 3.67 12.69 4.68
N HIS A 170 2.92 11.59 4.67
CA HIS A 170 2.05 11.20 5.78
C HIS A 170 1.99 9.68 5.92
N SER A 171 1.50 9.21 7.06
CA SER A 171 1.30 7.78 7.31
C SER A 171 -0.07 7.32 6.81
N THR A 172 -0.10 6.20 6.11
CA THR A 172 -1.32 5.57 5.58
C THR A 172 -1.18 4.05 5.49
N SER A 173 -2.24 3.35 5.08
CA SER A 173 -2.21 1.91 4.79
C SER A 173 -1.62 1.63 3.41
N LEU A 174 -1.21 0.38 3.15
CA LEU A 174 -0.73 -0.05 1.82
C LEU A 174 -1.75 0.16 0.70
N VAL A 175 -3.05 0.11 1.04
CA VAL A 175 -4.13 0.46 0.15
C VAL A 175 -4.97 1.54 0.85
N LYS A 176 -5.10 2.69 0.21
CA LYS A 176 -5.91 3.82 0.65
C LYS A 176 -6.96 4.10 -0.42
N THR A 177 -8.20 4.22 0.03
CA THR A 177 -9.32 4.73 -0.78
C THR A 177 -9.89 5.93 -0.05
N GLU A 178 -10.02 7.04 -0.75
CA GLU A 178 -10.52 8.30 -0.22
C GLU A 178 -11.58 8.85 -1.14
N THR A 179 -12.72 9.21 -0.56
CA THR A 179 -13.82 9.82 -1.29
C THR A 179 -13.78 11.32 -1.04
N ILE A 180 -13.66 12.10 -2.11
CA ILE A 180 -13.72 13.56 -2.07
C ILE A 180 -14.99 14.05 -2.76
N THR A 181 -15.49 15.20 -2.36
CA THR A 181 -16.63 15.85 -3.02
C THR A 181 -16.13 17.11 -3.70
N GLU A 182 -16.15 17.13 -5.03
CA GLU A 182 -15.85 18.31 -5.85
C GLU A 182 -17.16 19.06 -6.07
N ALA A 183 -17.28 20.27 -5.52
CA ALA A 183 -18.49 21.08 -5.62
C ALA A 183 -18.15 22.56 -5.65
N ASP A 184 -18.87 23.31 -6.47
CA ASP A 184 -18.76 24.77 -6.55
C ASP A 184 -20.03 25.38 -7.15
N THR A 185 -20.13 26.71 -7.11
CA THR A 185 -21.18 27.49 -7.77
C THR A 185 -20.57 28.56 -8.68
N ILE A 186 -20.87 28.47 -9.97
CA ILE A 186 -20.36 29.37 -11.00
C ILE A 186 -21.43 30.42 -11.29
N GLN A 187 -21.04 31.69 -11.30
CA GLN A 187 -21.89 32.79 -11.73
C GLN A 187 -21.66 33.07 -13.21
N LEU A 188 -22.74 33.15 -13.98
CA LEU A 188 -22.73 33.37 -15.42
C LEU A 188 -23.51 34.63 -15.80
N LYS A 189 -23.04 35.28 -16.86
CA LYS A 189 -23.74 36.40 -17.50
C LYS A 189 -24.09 35.98 -18.91
N ILE A 190 -25.38 35.84 -19.19
CA ILE A 190 -25.90 35.41 -20.49
C ILE A 190 -26.25 36.67 -21.28
N PRO A 191 -25.55 36.98 -22.39
CA PRO A 191 -25.84 38.16 -23.19
C PRO A 191 -27.26 38.11 -23.79
N PRO A 192 -27.83 39.27 -24.18
CA PRO A 192 -29.12 39.33 -24.88
C PRO A 192 -29.12 38.47 -26.14
N TRP A 193 -30.19 37.71 -26.35
CA TRP A 193 -30.41 36.88 -27.55
C TRP A 193 -29.32 35.83 -27.79
N LYS A 194 -28.65 35.37 -26.73
CA LYS A 194 -27.57 34.38 -26.78
C LYS A 194 -27.90 33.14 -25.96
N THR A 195 -27.33 32.03 -26.39
CA THR A 195 -27.34 30.77 -25.64
C THR A 195 -25.94 30.44 -25.15
N LEU A 196 -25.79 30.17 -23.85
CA LEU A 196 -24.57 29.63 -23.27
C LEU A 196 -24.74 28.14 -22.98
N ASP A 197 -23.90 27.31 -23.59
CA ASP A 197 -23.72 25.92 -23.17
C ASP A 197 -22.54 25.83 -22.22
N VAL A 198 -22.78 25.21 -21.07
CA VAL A 198 -21.82 25.12 -19.98
C VAL A 198 -21.59 23.65 -19.68
N ASP A 199 -20.37 23.21 -19.95
CA ASP A 199 -19.88 21.86 -19.65
C ASP A 199 -18.90 21.92 -18.48
N ILE A 200 -19.19 21.17 -17.42
CA ILE A 200 -18.32 21.02 -16.25
C ILE A 200 -17.75 19.61 -16.30
N THR A 201 -16.41 19.52 -16.28
CA THR A 201 -15.68 18.26 -16.39
C THR A 201 -14.59 18.17 -15.34
N VAL A 202 -14.21 16.95 -14.95
CA VAL A 202 -13.01 16.69 -14.14
C VAL A 202 -12.09 15.76 -14.94
N GLY A 203 -10.78 15.95 -14.86
CA GLY A 203 -9.83 15.05 -15.48
C GLY A 203 -9.48 13.91 -14.53
N ARG A 204 -9.72 12.65 -14.93
CA ARG A 204 -9.29 11.47 -14.19
C ARG A 204 -7.99 10.92 -14.76
N ALA A 205 -7.00 10.64 -13.92
CA ALA A 205 -5.81 9.87 -14.31
C ALA A 205 -5.65 8.60 -13.48
N ASN A 206 -5.23 7.54 -14.17
CA ASN A 206 -4.62 6.38 -13.54
C ASN A 206 -3.11 6.60 -13.53
N ILE A 207 -2.49 6.48 -12.36
CA ILE A 207 -1.05 6.58 -12.16
C ILE A 207 -0.53 5.17 -11.92
N ASP A 208 0.46 4.77 -12.73
CA ASP A 208 1.22 3.53 -12.57
C ASP A 208 2.70 3.92 -12.60
N LEU A 209 3.39 3.72 -11.47
CA LEU A 209 4.76 4.14 -11.25
C LEU A 209 5.54 3.06 -10.51
N ASP A 210 6.78 2.83 -10.92
CA ASP A 210 7.73 2.12 -10.08
C ASP A 210 8.09 2.96 -8.86
N TYR A 211 8.31 2.30 -7.72
CA TYR A 211 8.81 2.93 -6.51
C TYR A 211 10.01 2.16 -5.92
N ARG A 212 10.84 2.89 -5.19
CA ARG A 212 11.88 2.35 -4.29
C ARG A 212 11.62 2.86 -2.89
N ALA A 213 11.78 1.98 -1.90
CA ALA A 213 11.55 2.32 -0.51
C ALA A 213 12.35 1.41 0.42
N THR A 214 12.21 1.64 1.72
CA THR A 214 12.80 0.84 2.78
C THR A 214 11.70 0.30 3.69
N VAL A 215 11.70 -1.02 3.95
CA VAL A 215 10.87 -1.59 5.00
C VAL A 215 11.62 -1.51 6.32
N LYS A 216 10.99 -0.91 7.32
CA LYS A 216 11.49 -0.75 8.67
C LYS A 216 10.57 -1.44 9.66
N VAL A 217 11.05 -2.56 10.22
CA VAL A 217 10.38 -3.29 11.30
C VAL A 217 11.04 -2.90 12.62
N THR A 218 10.28 -2.30 13.52
CA THR A 218 10.75 -1.95 14.87
C THR A 218 10.16 -2.93 15.87
N CYS A 219 11.03 -3.55 16.67
CA CYS A 219 10.64 -4.51 17.70
C CYS A 219 10.34 -3.83 19.03
N MET A 220 9.62 -4.50 19.92
CA MET A 220 9.26 -4.00 21.26
C MET A 220 10.47 -3.74 22.14
N ASN A 221 11.58 -4.46 21.93
CA ASN A 221 12.85 -4.26 22.61
C ASN A 221 13.71 -3.12 22.00
N GLY A 222 13.20 -2.41 20.99
CA GLY A 222 13.89 -1.31 20.31
C GLY A 222 14.79 -1.71 19.15
N SER A 223 15.06 -3.02 18.94
CA SER A 223 15.83 -3.48 17.79
C SER A 223 15.08 -3.22 16.48
N GLN A 224 15.82 -3.03 15.38
CA GLN A 224 15.24 -2.76 14.07
C GLN A 224 15.75 -3.74 13.03
N LEU A 225 14.85 -4.20 12.17
CA LEU A 225 15.16 -4.90 10.92
C LEU A 225 14.82 -3.95 9.78
N VAL A 226 15.80 -3.66 8.93
CA VAL A 226 15.70 -2.67 7.86
C VAL A 226 16.23 -3.28 6.57
N PHE A 227 15.43 -3.24 5.51
CA PHE A 227 15.81 -3.78 4.20
C PHE A 227 15.11 -3.03 3.06
N PRO A 228 15.72 -2.98 1.87
CA PRO A 228 15.11 -2.30 0.72
C PRO A 228 13.88 -3.07 0.21
N SER A 229 12.90 -2.35 -0.31
CA SER A 229 11.76 -2.90 -1.04
C SER A 229 11.49 -2.06 -2.28
N ASN A 230 11.26 -2.73 -3.39
CA ASN A 230 10.86 -2.12 -4.64
C ASN A 230 9.49 -2.68 -5.04
N GLY A 231 8.73 -1.90 -5.78
CA GLY A 231 7.43 -2.32 -6.26
C GLY A 231 6.81 -1.29 -7.18
N THR A 232 5.50 -1.40 -7.31
CA THR A 232 4.67 -0.53 -8.14
C THR A 232 3.65 0.20 -7.27
N TYR A 233 3.52 1.49 -7.53
CA TYR A 233 2.46 2.35 -7.02
C TYR A 233 1.37 2.45 -8.08
N ASN A 234 0.14 2.16 -7.67
CA ASN A 234 -1.06 2.34 -8.48
C ASN A 234 -1.99 3.33 -7.80
N GLY A 235 -2.38 4.38 -8.51
CA GLY A 235 -3.24 5.42 -7.97
C GLY A 235 -4.29 5.89 -8.96
N VAL A 236 -5.41 6.38 -8.43
CA VAL A 236 -6.41 7.13 -9.18
C VAL A 236 -6.48 8.51 -8.56
N THR A 237 -6.29 9.54 -9.39
CA THR A 237 -6.47 10.92 -8.97
C THR A 237 -7.24 11.75 -10.00
N TYR A 238 -7.63 12.94 -9.58
CA TYR A 238 -8.49 13.84 -10.32
C TYR A 238 -7.91 15.26 -10.32
N THR A 239 -8.10 15.99 -11.41
CA THR A 239 -7.92 17.44 -11.46
C THR A 239 -9.08 18.13 -10.73
N SER A 240 -8.91 19.42 -10.44
CA SER A 240 -10.06 20.30 -10.15
C SER A 240 -11.02 20.33 -11.33
N ALA A 241 -12.28 20.69 -11.06
CA ALA A 241 -13.28 20.86 -12.11
C ALA A 241 -12.91 21.99 -13.08
N LYS A 242 -13.07 21.69 -14.37
CA LYS A 242 -12.91 22.63 -15.48
C LYS A 242 -14.27 22.98 -16.06
N VAL A 243 -14.52 24.27 -16.20
CA VAL A 243 -15.72 24.84 -16.79
C VAL A 243 -15.42 25.27 -18.23
N SER A 244 -16.18 24.75 -19.18
CA SER A 244 -16.14 25.14 -20.59
C SER A 244 -17.45 25.82 -20.96
N ILE A 245 -17.38 27.05 -21.45
CA ILE A 245 -18.55 27.83 -21.86
C ILE A 245 -18.48 28.04 -23.37
N LYS A 246 -19.55 27.71 -24.09
CA LYS A 246 -19.69 27.98 -25.53
C LYS A 246 -20.91 28.87 -25.73
N GLU A 247 -20.70 30.01 -26.38
CA GLU A 247 -21.76 30.92 -26.78
C GLU A 247 -22.24 30.57 -28.20
N ARG A 248 -23.56 30.58 -28.40
CA ARG A 248 -24.21 30.52 -29.71
C ARG A 248 -25.08 31.76 -29.89
#